data_AF-A0A519H3J8-F1
#
_entry.id   AF-A0A519H3J8-F1
#
_cell.length_a   1.000
_cell.length_b   1.000
_cell.length_c   1.000
_cell.angle_alpha   90.00
_cell.angle_beta   90.00
_cell.angle_gamma   90.00
#
_symmetry.space_group_name_H-M   'P 1'
#
loop_
_entity.id
_entity.type
_entity.pdbx_description
1 polymer ?
#
loop_
_entity_poly.entity_id
_entity_poly.type
_entity_poly.pdbx_seq_one_letter_code
_entity_poly.pdbx_strand_id
1 'polypeptide(L)'
;MKLPLLFALCVAGAVQAQTYTVVCAKAACGRLLVTETAARLETDHSYRNNGRGPDQKEVLEFAPDGAWTAYRTEGVSTYGARIDETFELKDGRASWRSPVDRGEKAGVGRELVYLPVQASPAWAGRLAQTLLKRPHQRAAALPVGQLSIER
;
A
#
# COMPACT_ATOMS: atom_id res chain seq x y z
N MET A 1 -9.04 52.18 -1.63
CA MET A 1 -8.90 50.91 -2.38
C MET A 1 -8.13 49.94 -1.48
N LYS A 2 -8.81 48.99 -0.82
CA LYS A 2 -8.18 48.02 0.10
C LYS A 2 -8.18 46.66 -0.59
N LEU A 3 -6.99 46.15 -0.91
CA LEU A 3 -6.77 44.85 -1.51
C LEU A 3 -6.87 43.78 -0.40
N PRO A 4 -7.71 42.72 -0.51
CA PRO A 4 -7.74 41.69 0.51
C PRO A 4 -6.56 40.74 0.28
N LEU A 5 -5.74 40.57 1.31
CA LEU A 5 -4.65 39.61 1.36
C LEU A 5 -5.26 38.21 1.50
N LEU A 6 -5.24 37.40 0.43
CA LEU A 6 -5.56 35.98 0.51
C LEU A 6 -4.44 35.26 1.27
N PHE A 7 -4.74 34.77 2.47
CA PHE A 7 -3.92 33.79 3.16
C PHE A 7 -4.17 32.42 2.52
N ALA A 8 -3.22 31.94 1.72
CA ALA A 8 -3.17 30.55 1.31
C ALA A 8 -2.69 29.70 2.50
N LEU A 9 -3.62 28.99 3.14
CA LEU A 9 -3.30 28.03 4.19
C LEU A 9 -2.77 26.74 3.54
N CYS A 10 -1.45 26.58 3.47
CA CYS A 10 -0.83 25.30 3.11
C CYS A 10 -1.09 24.31 4.25
N VAL A 11 -2.06 23.41 4.08
CA VAL A 11 -2.25 22.28 4.98
C VAL A 11 -1.11 21.28 4.72
N ALA A 12 -0.04 21.38 5.49
CA ALA A 12 0.96 20.32 5.56
C ALA A 12 0.29 19.07 6.15
N GLY A 13 0.20 17.99 5.37
CA GLY A 13 -0.35 16.73 5.86
C GLY A 13 0.47 16.20 7.03
N ALA A 14 -0.19 15.91 8.16
CA ALA A 14 0.48 15.34 9.31
C ALA A 14 1.10 13.99 8.93
N VAL A 15 2.42 13.86 9.13
CA VAL A 15 3.13 12.59 8.99
C VAL A 15 2.96 11.81 10.28
N GLN A 16 2.42 10.61 10.18
CA GLN A 16 2.28 9.66 11.28
C GLN A 16 3.36 8.59 11.12
N ALA A 17 4.08 8.28 12.19
CA ALA A 17 5.09 7.22 12.19
C ALA A 17 4.80 6.23 13.31
N GLN A 18 4.80 4.94 12.98
CA GLN A 18 4.56 3.85 13.91
C GLN A 18 5.57 2.74 13.68
N THR A 19 6.14 2.20 14.75
CA THR A 19 6.96 0.99 14.71
C THR A 19 6.22 -0.15 15.39
N TYR A 20 6.21 -1.31 14.74
CA TYR A 20 5.71 -2.57 15.28
C TYR A 20 6.86 -3.56 15.44
N THR A 21 6.80 -4.38 16.48
CA THR A 21 7.75 -5.48 16.68
C THR A 21 7.21 -6.75 16.01
N VAL A 22 8.04 -7.42 15.21
CA VAL A 22 7.72 -8.76 14.69
C VAL A 22 8.13 -9.78 15.73
N VAL A 23 7.22 -10.68 16.07
CA VAL A 23 7.46 -11.76 17.04
C VAL A 23 7.56 -13.10 16.31
N CYS A 24 8.69 -13.78 16.47
CA CYS A 24 8.93 -15.13 15.97
C CYS A 24 9.13 -16.06 17.16
N ALA A 25 8.39 -17.15 17.24
CA ALA A 25 8.51 -18.12 18.34
C ALA A 25 8.54 -17.48 19.74
N LYS A 26 7.64 -16.51 19.99
CA LYS A 26 7.51 -15.74 21.25
C LYS A 26 8.66 -14.79 21.58
N ALA A 27 9.61 -14.57 20.67
CA ALA A 27 10.70 -13.60 20.83
C ALA A 27 10.63 -12.51 19.75
N ALA A 28 11.10 -11.31 20.08
CA ALA A 28 11.29 -10.26 19.07
C ALA A 28 12.34 -10.71 18.04
N CYS A 29 12.00 -10.60 16.76
CA CYS A 29 12.86 -11.05 15.67
C CYS A 29 12.98 -10.03 14.53
N GLY A 30 12.30 -8.89 14.63
CA GLY A 30 12.27 -7.90 13.57
C GLY A 30 11.33 -6.74 13.87
N ARG A 31 11.10 -5.93 12.84
CA ARG A 31 10.26 -4.74 12.91
C ARG A 31 9.48 -4.52 11.62
N LEU A 32 8.38 -3.79 11.76
CA LEU A 32 7.71 -3.09 10.69
C LEU A 32 7.67 -1.60 11.07
N LEU A 33 8.40 -0.78 10.33
CA LEU A 33 8.24 0.67 10.39
C LEU A 33 7.18 1.09 9.38
N VAL A 34 6.23 1.91 9.79
CA VAL A 34 5.19 2.50 8.94
C VAL A 34 5.29 4.02 9.06
N THR A 35 5.32 4.71 7.93
CA THR A 35 5.20 6.17 7.87
C THR A 35 4.07 6.52 6.91
N GLU A 36 3.12 7.33 7.35
CA GLU A 36 1.88 7.56 6.64
C GLU A 36 1.50 9.04 6.62
N THR A 37 0.95 9.46 5.49
CA THR A 37 0.19 10.70 5.28
C THR A 37 -1.13 10.35 4.61
N ALA A 38 -2.02 11.33 4.40
CA ALA A 38 -3.25 11.10 3.64
C ALA A 38 -3.01 10.57 2.21
N ALA A 39 -1.88 10.93 1.57
CA ALA A 39 -1.58 10.59 0.19
C ALA A 39 -0.63 9.39 0.03
N ARG A 40 -0.01 8.91 1.11
CA ARG A 40 1.12 7.98 1.01
C ARG A 40 1.30 7.14 2.26
N LEU A 41 1.54 5.84 2.09
CA LEU A 41 1.97 4.94 3.14
C LEU A 41 3.28 4.28 2.71
N GLU A 42 4.32 4.38 3.54
CA GLU A 42 5.62 3.76 3.32
C GLU A 42 5.92 2.77 4.44
N THR A 43 6.57 1.66 4.10
CA THR A 43 7.05 0.71 5.10
C THR A 43 8.47 0.23 4.86
N ASP A 44 9.10 -0.15 5.97
CA ASP A 44 10.32 -0.94 6.02
C ASP A 44 10.07 -2.13 6.96
N HIS A 45 9.88 -3.30 6.36
CA HIS A 45 9.54 -4.56 7.00
C HIS A 45 10.71 -5.52 6.92
N SER A 46 11.29 -5.85 8.07
CA SER A 46 12.40 -6.79 8.15
C SER A 46 12.31 -7.66 9.40
N TYR A 47 12.54 -8.97 9.26
CA TYR A 47 12.70 -9.87 10.39
C TYR A 47 13.68 -11.00 10.10
N ARG A 48 14.10 -11.70 11.16
CA ARG A 48 14.92 -12.92 11.08
C ARG A 48 14.27 -14.07 11.84
N ASN A 49 13.71 -15.02 11.09
CA ASN A 49 13.20 -16.27 11.64
C ASN A 49 14.07 -17.43 11.14
N ASN A 50 14.90 -18.01 12.02
CA ASN A 50 15.89 -19.03 11.65
C ASN A 50 16.77 -18.60 10.47
N GLY A 51 17.28 -17.36 10.54
CA GLY A 51 18.14 -16.75 9.51
C GLY A 51 17.42 -16.26 8.24
N ARG A 52 16.10 -16.50 8.11
CA ARG A 52 15.31 -16.08 6.95
C ARG A 52 14.64 -14.72 7.13
N GLY A 53 14.53 -13.99 6.02
CA GLY A 53 13.92 -12.66 5.92
C GLY A 53 12.39 -12.64 6.12
N PRO A 54 11.68 -11.61 5.62
CA PRO A 54 12.07 -10.76 4.49
C PRO A 54 12.93 -9.56 4.92
N ASP A 55 13.47 -8.89 3.90
CA ASP A 55 13.79 -7.46 3.93
C ASP A 55 12.98 -6.82 2.81
N GLN A 56 11.98 -6.01 3.15
CA GLN A 56 11.01 -5.50 2.19
C GLN A 56 10.73 -4.02 2.45
N LYS A 57 10.83 -3.22 1.39
CA LYS A 57 10.29 -1.86 1.36
C LYS A 57 9.01 -1.85 0.54
N GLU A 58 8.03 -1.06 0.98
CA GLU A 58 6.73 -0.96 0.32
C GLU A 58 6.23 0.49 0.36
N VAL A 59 5.61 0.92 -0.73
CA VAL A 59 4.99 2.24 -0.89
C VAL A 59 3.61 2.05 -1.51
N LEU A 60 2.59 2.64 -0.88
CA LEU A 60 1.25 2.81 -1.43
C LEU A 60 0.99 4.32 -1.58
N GLU A 61 0.41 4.71 -2.70
CA GLU A 61 -0.01 6.08 -2.96
C GLU A 61 -1.52 6.16 -3.18
N PHE A 62 -2.09 7.24 -2.66
CA PHE A 62 -3.52 7.49 -2.66
C PHE A 62 -3.81 8.88 -3.21
N ALA A 63 -4.93 8.99 -3.90
CA ALA A 63 -5.50 10.27 -4.25
C ALA A 63 -6.34 10.87 -3.11
N PRO A 64 -6.78 12.14 -3.22
CA PRO A 64 -7.54 12.82 -2.15
C PRO A 64 -8.85 12.12 -1.75
N ASP A 65 -9.46 11.35 -2.65
CA ASP A 65 -10.66 10.55 -2.41
C ASP A 65 -10.36 9.17 -1.76
N GLY A 66 -9.09 8.88 -1.47
CA GLY A 66 -8.63 7.60 -0.92
C GLY A 66 -8.52 6.48 -1.96
N ALA A 67 -8.68 6.77 -3.25
CA ALA A 67 -8.44 5.81 -4.31
C ALA A 67 -6.94 5.45 -4.40
N TRP A 68 -6.65 4.19 -4.68
CA TRP A 68 -5.28 3.68 -4.82
C TRP A 68 -4.75 4.08 -6.20
N THR A 69 -3.68 4.87 -6.24
CA THR A 69 -3.10 5.38 -7.50
C THR A 69 -1.79 4.72 -7.87
N ALA A 70 -1.00 4.29 -6.89
CA ALA A 70 0.23 3.56 -7.16
C ALA A 70 0.58 2.60 -6.02
N TYR A 71 1.35 1.58 -6.38
CA TYR A 71 1.95 0.63 -5.45
C TYR A 71 3.35 0.27 -5.92
N ARG A 72 4.29 0.15 -4.99
CA ARG A 72 5.62 -0.39 -5.25
C ARG A 72 6.08 -1.23 -4.07
N THR A 73 6.70 -2.36 -4.34
CA THR A 73 7.47 -3.09 -3.33
C THR A 73 8.74 -3.69 -3.92
N GLU A 74 9.78 -3.73 -3.10
CA GLU A 74 11.09 -4.24 -3.47
C GLU A 74 11.78 -4.92 -2.28
N GLY A 75 12.74 -5.79 -2.57
CA GLY A 75 13.56 -6.46 -1.58
C GLY A 75 13.69 -7.96 -1.80
N VAL A 76 13.76 -8.71 -0.69
CA VAL A 76 13.95 -10.17 -0.70
C VAL A 76 12.94 -10.81 0.25
N SER A 77 12.19 -11.78 -0.26
CA SER A 77 11.19 -12.53 0.50
C SER A 77 11.83 -13.40 1.60
N THR A 78 11.00 -13.93 2.49
CA THR A 78 11.42 -14.90 3.52
C THR A 78 12.22 -16.07 2.96
N TYR A 79 11.89 -16.54 1.75
CA TYR A 79 12.53 -17.70 1.13
C TYR A 79 13.51 -17.31 0.01
N GLY A 80 13.96 -16.06 -0.03
CA GLY A 80 15.04 -15.62 -0.92
C GLY A 80 14.60 -15.20 -2.32
N ALA A 81 13.31 -15.31 -2.68
CA ALA A 81 12.81 -14.77 -3.94
C ALA A 81 12.93 -13.24 -3.98
N ARG A 82 13.30 -12.69 -5.14
CA ARG A 82 13.34 -11.24 -5.38
C ARG A 82 11.93 -10.67 -5.35
N ILE A 83 11.75 -9.61 -4.58
CA ILE A 83 10.57 -8.76 -4.61
C ILE A 83 10.90 -7.57 -5.52
N ASP A 84 10.13 -7.38 -6.58
CA ASP A 84 10.21 -6.21 -7.47
C ASP A 84 8.87 -6.09 -8.20
N GLU A 85 7.96 -5.30 -7.63
CA GLU A 85 6.60 -5.18 -8.12
C GLU A 85 6.12 -3.72 -8.09
N THR A 86 5.41 -3.34 -9.15
CA THR A 86 4.87 -1.99 -9.35
C THR A 86 3.47 -2.05 -9.92
N PHE A 87 2.63 -1.09 -9.50
CA PHE A 87 1.33 -0.80 -10.09
C PHE A 87 1.09 0.71 -10.16
N GLU A 88 0.41 1.16 -11.20
CA GLU A 88 -0.02 2.55 -11.39
C GLU A 88 -1.43 2.58 -12.01
N LEU A 89 -2.29 3.47 -11.50
CA LEU A 89 -3.57 3.85 -12.08
C LEU A 89 -3.52 5.32 -12.51
N LYS A 90 -3.53 5.55 -13.82
CA LYS A 90 -3.46 6.88 -14.43
C LYS A 90 -4.51 7.00 -15.54
N ASP A 91 -5.31 8.06 -15.50
CA ASP A 91 -6.30 8.38 -16.53
C ASP A 91 -7.23 7.21 -16.91
N GLY A 92 -7.67 6.44 -15.91
CA GLY A 92 -8.54 5.27 -16.11
C GLY A 92 -7.86 4.06 -16.74
N ARG A 93 -6.52 4.05 -16.80
CA ARG A 93 -5.68 2.93 -17.20
C ARG A 93 -4.82 2.47 -16.04
N ALA A 94 -4.97 1.20 -15.69
CA ALA A 94 -4.08 0.53 -14.75
C ALA A 94 -2.97 -0.22 -15.50
N SER A 95 -1.77 -0.22 -14.94
CA SER A 95 -0.67 -1.07 -15.38
C SER A 95 0.03 -1.69 -14.17
N TRP A 96 0.52 -2.92 -14.33
CA TRP A 96 1.27 -3.61 -13.29
C TRP A 96 2.37 -4.47 -13.85
N ARG A 97 3.37 -4.73 -13.02
CA ARG A 97 4.51 -5.61 -13.31
C ARG A 97 5.03 -6.18 -12.01
N SER A 98 5.27 -7.48 -12.00
CA SER A 98 5.98 -8.22 -10.96
C SER A 98 6.98 -9.18 -11.64
N PRO A 99 7.75 -9.97 -10.88
CA PRO A 99 8.63 -10.98 -11.47
C PRO A 99 7.87 -12.13 -12.14
N VAL A 100 6.58 -12.30 -11.80
CA VAL A 100 5.76 -13.43 -12.24
C VAL A 100 4.57 -13.03 -13.12
N ASP A 101 4.27 -11.75 -13.24
CA ASP A 101 3.17 -11.25 -14.06
C ASP A 101 3.41 -9.82 -14.56
N ARG A 102 2.73 -9.43 -15.64
CA ARG A 102 2.63 -8.05 -16.09
C ARG A 102 1.35 -7.87 -16.89
N GLY A 103 0.75 -6.68 -16.81
CA GLY A 103 -0.43 -6.39 -17.60
C GLY A 103 -0.84 -4.93 -17.56
N GLU A 104 -1.87 -4.64 -18.33
CA GLU A 104 -2.57 -3.38 -18.31
C GLU A 104 -4.08 -3.61 -18.47
N LYS A 105 -4.87 -2.66 -17.97
CA LYS A 105 -6.33 -2.65 -18.13
C LYS A 105 -6.82 -1.23 -18.26
N ALA A 106 -7.52 -0.93 -19.35
CA ALA A 106 -8.19 0.36 -19.56
C ALA A 106 -9.65 0.31 -19.03
N GLY A 107 -10.26 1.48 -18.88
CA GLY A 107 -11.64 1.60 -18.42
C GLY A 107 -11.84 1.16 -16.97
N VAL A 108 -10.80 1.28 -16.15
CA VAL A 108 -10.83 0.95 -14.73
C VAL A 108 -11.21 2.16 -13.89
N GLY A 109 -12.15 1.96 -12.96
CA GLY A 109 -12.59 2.98 -12.02
C GLY A 109 -11.66 3.12 -10.81
N ARG A 110 -11.90 4.16 -10.02
CA ARG A 110 -11.09 4.55 -8.85
C ARG A 110 -11.49 3.80 -7.56
N GLU A 111 -12.51 2.96 -7.67
CA GLU A 111 -13.00 2.09 -6.62
C GLU A 111 -12.20 0.79 -6.47
N LEU A 112 -11.30 0.50 -7.40
CA LEU A 112 -10.47 -0.70 -7.36
C LEU A 112 -9.42 -0.65 -6.26
N VAL A 113 -8.92 -1.84 -5.92
CA VAL A 113 -7.72 -2.06 -5.10
C VAL A 113 -6.71 -2.89 -5.89
N TYR A 114 -5.43 -2.75 -5.56
CA TYR A 114 -4.37 -3.56 -6.16
C TYR A 114 -3.92 -4.67 -5.20
N LEU A 115 -3.92 -5.91 -5.67
CA LEU A 115 -3.48 -7.10 -4.95
C LEU A 115 -2.07 -7.50 -5.42
N PRO A 116 -1.01 -7.15 -4.66
CA PRO A 116 0.36 -7.52 -5.01
C PRO A 116 0.65 -8.99 -4.70
N VAL A 117 1.70 -9.53 -5.32
CA VAL A 117 2.18 -10.89 -5.08
C VAL A 117 2.72 -11.04 -3.65
N GLN A 118 3.42 -10.02 -3.16
CA GLN A 118 3.95 -10.02 -1.79
C GLN A 118 3.81 -8.64 -1.13
N ALA A 119 2.84 -8.52 -0.23
CA ALA A 119 2.59 -7.29 0.52
C ALA A 119 3.14 -7.33 1.95
N SER A 120 3.39 -6.15 2.53
CA SER A 120 3.66 -6.03 3.97
C SER A 120 2.36 -6.18 4.80
N PRO A 121 2.46 -6.39 6.13
CA PRO A 121 1.28 -6.34 7.00
C PRO A 121 0.55 -4.99 6.97
N ALA A 122 1.24 -3.88 6.67
CA ALA A 122 0.60 -2.56 6.58
C ALA A 122 -0.32 -2.44 5.36
N TRP A 123 0.05 -3.05 4.22
CA TRP A 123 -0.84 -3.15 3.05
C TRP A 123 -2.16 -3.84 3.43
N ALA A 124 -2.12 -4.93 4.20
CA ALA A 124 -3.31 -5.64 4.64
C ALA A 124 -4.19 -4.76 5.55
N GLY A 125 -3.55 -4.02 6.47
CA GLY A 125 -4.24 -3.04 7.31
C GLY A 125 -4.92 -1.94 6.48
N ARG A 126 -4.24 -1.42 5.46
CA ARG A 126 -4.83 -0.42 4.56
C ARG A 126 -5.97 -1.00 3.72
N LEU A 127 -5.81 -2.21 3.16
CA LEU A 127 -6.87 -2.89 2.42
C LEU A 127 -8.13 -3.04 3.28
N ALA A 128 -7.97 -3.50 4.53
CA ALA A 128 -9.09 -3.62 5.46
C ALA A 128 -9.79 -2.27 5.70
N GLN A 129 -9.02 -1.20 5.97
CA GLN A 129 -9.58 0.15 6.14
C GLN A 129 -10.31 0.64 4.88
N THR A 130 -9.78 0.35 3.69
CA THR A 130 -10.43 0.67 2.42
C THR A 130 -11.75 -0.09 2.29
N LEU A 131 -11.74 -1.42 2.43
CA LEU A 131 -12.93 -2.24 2.24
C LEU A 131 -14.03 -1.94 3.27
N LEU A 132 -13.68 -1.70 4.53
CA LEU A 132 -14.65 -1.33 5.58
C LEU A 132 -15.41 -0.02 5.28
N LYS A 133 -14.84 0.88 4.46
CA LYS A 133 -15.47 2.13 4.04
C LYS A 133 -16.26 2.01 2.74
N ARG A 134 -16.16 0.89 2.02
CA ARG A 134 -16.80 0.71 0.70
C ARG A 134 -18.23 0.17 0.84
N PRO A 135 -19.14 0.54 -0.08
CA PRO A 135 -20.44 -0.09 -0.19
C PRO A 135 -20.31 -1.61 -0.24
N HIS A 136 -21.13 -2.31 0.55
CA HIS A 136 -21.13 -3.77 0.65
C HIS A 136 -19.76 -4.39 1.03
N GLN A 137 -18.85 -3.62 1.63
CA GLN A 137 -17.55 -4.06 2.12
C GLN A 137 -16.71 -4.81 1.08
N ARG A 138 -16.78 -4.38 -0.19
CA ARG A 138 -16.12 -5.03 -1.33
C ARG A 138 -15.50 -4.00 -2.28
N ALA A 139 -14.52 -4.45 -3.06
CA ALA A 139 -13.92 -3.68 -4.15
C ALA A 139 -13.48 -4.61 -5.29
N ALA A 140 -13.60 -4.15 -6.53
CA ALA A 140 -12.94 -4.81 -7.65
C ALA A 140 -11.42 -4.81 -7.42
N ALA A 141 -10.74 -5.90 -7.77
CA ALA A 141 -9.31 -6.04 -7.59
C ALA A 141 -8.59 -6.21 -8.92
N LEU A 142 -7.37 -5.67 -8.98
CA LEU A 142 -6.40 -5.97 -10.02
C LEU A 142 -5.29 -6.87 -9.43
N PRO A 143 -4.68 -7.77 -10.24
CA PRO A 143 -4.88 -7.97 -11.69
C PRO A 143 -6.28 -8.48 -12.10
N VAL A 144 -6.93 -9.30 -11.25
CA VAL A 144 -8.28 -9.84 -11.48
C VAL A 144 -9.03 -10.05 -10.17
N GLY A 145 -10.36 -10.14 -10.24
CA GLY A 145 -11.22 -10.58 -9.15
C GLY A 145 -11.86 -9.46 -8.33
N GLN A 146 -12.28 -9.81 -7.12
CA GLN A 146 -12.94 -8.92 -6.17
C GLN A 146 -12.45 -9.29 -4.76
N LEU A 147 -12.19 -8.28 -3.93
CA LEU A 147 -11.86 -8.48 -2.52
C LEU A 147 -13.04 -8.01 -1.66
N SER A 148 -13.30 -8.72 -0.58
CA SER A 148 -14.30 -8.37 0.44
C SER A 148 -13.73 -8.56 1.83
N ILE A 149 -14.32 -7.86 2.79
CA ILE A 149 -14.04 -8.05 4.22
C ILE A 149 -15.33 -8.38 4.96
N GLU A 150 -15.20 -9.22 5.98
CA GLU A 150 -16.27 -9.61 6.90
C GLU A 150 -15.82 -9.30 8.33
N ARG A 151 -16.79 -9.20 9.25
CA ARG A 151 -16.56 -8.94 10.67
C ARG A 151 -16.74 -10.20 11.48
#